data_AF-G7I0K3-F1
#
_entry.id   AF-G7I0K3-F1
#
_cell.length_a   1.000
_cell.length_b   1.000
_cell.length_c   1.000
_cell.angle_alpha   90.00
_cell.angle_beta   90.00
_cell.angle_gamma   90.00
#
_symmetry.space_group_name_H-M   'P 1'
#
loop_
_entity.id
_entity.type
_entity.pdbx_description
1 polymer ?
#
loop_
_entity_poly.entity_id
_entity_poly.type
_entity_poly.pdbx_seq_one_letter_code
_entity_poly.pdbx_strand_id
1 'polypeptide(L)'
;MMSQELFERPEKQYQKYSITAFPEQSKIIGDPAVFETAEPSEEQEAAMESILDSHPEAALTFDETTGLWIVGEEDNLEAMFADRDVFVDALESDDGSARVTESD
;
A
#
# COMPACT_ATOMS: atom_id res chain seq x y z
N MET A 1 16.24 0.46 6.09
CA MET A 1 15.53 1.63 6.67
C MET A 1 14.96 2.46 5.54
N MET A 2 13.64 2.65 5.56
CA MET A 2 12.91 3.55 4.66
C MET A 2 13.42 4.99 4.87
N SER A 3 13.63 5.76 3.79
CA SER A 3 14.01 7.17 3.87
C SER A 3 12.76 8.05 4.01
N GLN A 4 12.89 9.27 4.56
CA GLN A 4 11.78 10.24 4.62
C GLN A 4 11.16 10.50 3.23
N GLU A 5 11.96 10.42 2.16
CA GLU A 5 11.47 10.55 0.78
C GLU A 5 10.46 9.46 0.39
N LEU A 6 10.59 8.24 0.93
CA LEU A 6 9.66 7.14 0.69
C LEU A 6 8.39 7.23 1.54
N PHE A 7 8.41 8.05 2.61
CA PHE A 7 7.21 8.39 3.37
C PHE A 7 6.39 9.48 2.66
N GLU A 8 7.06 10.50 2.12
CA GLU A 8 6.40 11.55 1.33
C GLU A 8 5.89 11.03 -0.03
N ARG A 9 6.48 9.94 -0.54
CA ARG A 9 6.16 9.31 -1.82
C ARG A 9 6.11 7.78 -1.70
N PRO A 10 5.10 7.23 -1.01
CA PRO A 10 4.93 5.78 -0.79
C PRO A 10 4.96 4.95 -2.08
N GLU A 11 4.53 5.51 -3.21
CA GLU A 11 4.53 4.86 -4.52
C GLU A 11 5.94 4.55 -5.06
N LYS A 12 6.97 5.25 -4.58
CA LYS A 12 8.36 4.96 -4.97
C LYS A 12 8.84 3.62 -4.42
N GLN A 13 8.19 3.11 -3.38
CA GLN A 13 8.53 1.81 -2.81
C GLN A 13 8.21 0.68 -3.77
N TYR A 14 7.19 0.83 -4.63
CA TYR A 14 6.77 -0.23 -5.54
C TYR A 14 7.89 -0.76 -6.42
N GLN A 15 8.75 0.12 -6.93
CA GLN A 15 9.90 -0.28 -7.74
C GLN A 15 10.90 -1.17 -6.97
N LYS A 16 11.08 -0.92 -5.66
CA LYS A 16 11.98 -1.69 -4.80
C LYS A 16 11.48 -3.14 -4.61
N TYR A 17 10.17 -3.34 -4.57
CA TYR A 17 9.53 -4.63 -4.32
C TYR A 17 8.97 -5.29 -5.58
N SER A 18 9.28 -4.76 -6.77
CA SER A 18 8.70 -5.26 -8.03
C SER A 18 7.16 -5.27 -8.03
N ILE A 19 6.55 -4.30 -7.37
CA ILE A 19 5.10 -4.12 -7.30
C ILE A 19 4.64 -3.25 -8.47
N THR A 20 3.50 -3.62 -9.06
CA THR A 20 2.83 -2.83 -10.10
C THR A 20 1.54 -2.27 -9.54
N ALA A 21 1.33 -0.96 -9.70
CA ALA A 21 0.10 -0.29 -9.28
C ALA A 21 -0.81 0.00 -10.48
N PHE A 22 -2.12 0.09 -10.24
CA PHE A 22 -3.14 0.31 -11.27
C PHE A 22 -3.96 1.59 -11.04
N PRO A 23 -3.42 2.79 -11.29
CA PRO A 23 -4.11 4.06 -10.97
C PRO A 23 -5.44 4.29 -11.69
N GLU A 24 -5.62 3.73 -12.88
CA GLU A 24 -6.86 3.88 -13.64
C GLU A 24 -7.94 2.93 -13.12
N GLN A 25 -7.60 1.64 -12.99
CA GLN A 25 -8.48 0.63 -12.43
C GLN A 25 -8.84 0.94 -10.98
N SER A 26 -7.91 1.50 -10.19
CA SER A 26 -8.20 1.86 -8.80
C SER A 26 -9.28 2.92 -8.66
N LYS A 27 -9.41 3.82 -9.64
CA LYS A 27 -10.52 4.81 -9.66
C LYS A 27 -11.86 4.18 -10.00
N ILE A 28 -11.84 3.10 -10.78
CA ILE A 28 -13.03 2.36 -11.21
C ILE A 28 -13.47 1.44 -10.08
N ILE A 29 -12.57 0.58 -9.60
CA ILE A 29 -12.80 -0.38 -8.53
C ILE A 29 -13.16 0.36 -7.23
N GLY A 30 -12.39 1.38 -6.87
CA GLY A 30 -12.57 2.12 -5.61
C GLY A 30 -11.98 1.40 -4.40
N ASP A 31 -12.31 1.91 -3.22
CA ASP A 31 -11.87 1.38 -1.93
C ASP A 31 -12.58 0.06 -1.62
N PRO A 32 -11.87 -1.02 -1.24
CA PRO A 32 -12.47 -2.31 -0.91
C PRO A 32 -13.52 -2.25 0.21
N ALA A 33 -13.45 -1.27 1.13
CA ALA A 33 -14.43 -1.11 2.20
C ALA A 33 -15.86 -0.90 1.69
N VAL A 34 -16.03 -0.39 0.47
CA VAL A 34 -17.38 -0.25 -0.13
C VAL A 34 -18.04 -1.61 -0.37
N PHE A 35 -17.25 -2.66 -0.58
CA PHE A 35 -17.74 -4.01 -0.88
C PHE A 35 -18.18 -4.78 0.35
N GLU A 36 -17.93 -4.27 1.56
CA GLU A 36 -18.46 -4.85 2.80
C GLU A 36 -19.98 -4.67 2.91
N THR A 37 -20.53 -3.67 2.23
CA THR A 37 -21.94 -3.26 2.34
C THR A 37 -22.70 -3.27 1.03
N ALA A 38 -22.01 -3.39 -0.11
CA ALA A 38 -22.59 -3.42 -1.44
C ALA A 38 -21.84 -4.42 -2.33
N GLU A 39 -22.54 -5.06 -3.26
CA GLU A 39 -21.89 -5.85 -4.30
C GLU A 39 -21.19 -4.93 -5.30
N PRO A 40 -20.05 -5.36 -5.88
CA PRO A 40 -19.40 -4.61 -6.94
C PRO A 40 -20.33 -4.49 -8.17
N SER A 41 -20.27 -3.35 -8.83
CA SER A 41 -20.91 -3.17 -10.14
C SER A 41 -20.16 -3.94 -11.23
N GLU A 42 -20.83 -4.22 -12.35
CA GLU A 42 -20.20 -4.90 -13.51
C GLU A 42 -18.91 -4.20 -13.99
N GLU A 43 -18.85 -2.87 -13.87
CA GLU A 43 -17.65 -2.09 -14.25
C GLU A 43 -16.49 -2.32 -13.27
N GLN A 44 -16.79 -2.42 -11.98
CA GLN A 44 -15.80 -2.72 -10.94
C GLN A 44 -15.29 -4.15 -11.04
N GLU A 45 -16.19 -5.11 -11.29
CA GLU A 45 -15.83 -6.51 -11.54
C GLU A 45 -14.92 -6.64 -12.75
N ALA A 46 -15.30 -6.05 -13.88
CA ALA A 46 -14.50 -6.12 -15.11
C ALA A 46 -13.11 -5.47 -14.95
N ALA A 47 -13.01 -4.38 -14.18
CA ALA A 47 -11.72 -3.75 -13.89
C ALA A 47 -10.83 -4.65 -13.01
N MET A 48 -11.41 -5.35 -12.02
CA MET A 48 -10.70 -6.31 -11.18
C MET A 48 -10.24 -7.53 -11.98
N GLU A 49 -11.13 -8.11 -12.78
CA GLU A 49 -10.84 -9.27 -13.64
C GLU A 49 -9.71 -8.96 -14.62
N SER A 50 -9.71 -7.76 -15.23
CA SER A 50 -8.64 -7.32 -16.14
C SER A 50 -7.25 -7.33 -15.49
N ILE A 51 -7.15 -6.99 -14.20
CA ILE A 51 -5.89 -7.04 -13.45
C ILE A 51 -5.46 -8.50 -13.25
N LEU A 52 -6.37 -9.35 -12.78
CA LEU A 52 -6.13 -10.76 -12.47
C LEU A 52 -5.77 -11.57 -13.72
N ASP A 53 -6.45 -11.34 -14.84
CA ASP A 53 -6.16 -11.97 -16.13
C ASP A 53 -4.76 -11.61 -16.66
N SER A 54 -4.32 -10.38 -16.39
CA SER A 54 -3.00 -9.90 -16.79
C SER A 54 -1.88 -10.40 -15.86
N HIS A 55 -2.21 -10.76 -14.61
CA HIS A 55 -1.26 -11.16 -13.57
C HIS A 55 -1.76 -12.41 -12.79
N PRO A 56 -1.95 -13.56 -13.47
CA PRO A 56 -2.61 -14.72 -12.88
C PRO A 56 -1.80 -15.41 -11.76
N GLU A 57 -0.49 -15.16 -11.72
CA GLU A 57 0.43 -15.72 -10.70
C GLU A 57 0.78 -14.70 -9.61
N ALA A 58 0.28 -13.46 -9.69
CA ALA A 58 0.55 -12.43 -8.70
C ALA A 58 -0.58 -12.33 -7.68
N ALA A 59 -0.24 -11.94 -6.46
CA ALA A 59 -1.21 -11.53 -5.48
C ALA A 59 -1.70 -10.11 -5.79
N LEU A 60 -3.01 -9.90 -5.71
CA LEU A 60 -3.67 -8.60 -5.85
C LEU A 60 -4.13 -8.12 -4.47
N THR A 61 -3.78 -6.90 -4.11
CA THR A 61 -4.19 -6.29 -2.83
C THR A 61 -4.42 -4.78 -2.99
N PHE A 62 -4.95 -4.15 -1.96
CA PHE A 62 -5.18 -2.72 -1.89
C PHE A 62 -4.18 -2.05 -0.94
N ASP A 63 -3.48 -1.04 -1.44
CA ASP A 63 -2.59 -0.21 -0.63
C ASP A 63 -3.37 1.01 -0.11
N GLU A 64 -3.81 0.93 1.14
CA GLU A 64 -4.56 1.98 1.83
C GLU A 64 -3.78 3.30 1.95
N THR A 65 -2.44 3.25 1.98
CA THR A 65 -1.61 4.47 2.09
C THR A 65 -1.73 5.33 0.83
N THR A 66 -1.88 4.68 -0.33
CA THR A 66 -1.93 5.37 -1.63
C THR A 66 -3.32 5.37 -2.27
N GLY A 67 -4.24 4.54 -1.77
CA GLY A 67 -5.55 4.31 -2.36
C GLY A 67 -5.49 3.57 -3.69
N LEU A 68 -4.48 2.71 -3.88
CA LEU A 68 -4.23 2.01 -5.15
C LEU A 68 -4.34 0.50 -4.98
N TRP A 69 -4.98 -0.15 -5.96
CA TRP A 69 -4.85 -1.57 -6.18
C TRP A 69 -3.47 -1.87 -6.79
N ILE A 70 -2.81 -2.87 -6.23
CA ILE A 70 -1.43 -3.24 -6.54
C ILE A 70 -1.29 -4.76 -6.70
N VAL A 71 -0.38 -5.18 -7.56
CA VAL A 71 0.02 -6.59 -7.70
C VAL A 71 1.51 -6.79 -7.46
N GLY A 72 1.85 -7.96 -6.93
CA GLY A 72 3.22 -8.42 -6.75
C GLY A 72 3.25 -9.87 -6.28
N GLU A 73 4.45 -10.44 -6.12
CA GLU A 73 4.60 -11.67 -5.36
C GLU A 73 4.21 -11.45 -3.89
N GLU A 74 3.61 -12.44 -3.24
CA GLU A 74 3.12 -12.35 -1.86
C GLU A 74 4.23 -11.92 -0.89
N ASP A 75 5.41 -12.54 -0.98
CA ASP A 75 6.60 -12.20 -0.17
C ASP A 75 7.03 -10.74 -0.36
N ASN A 76 6.90 -10.20 -1.58
CA ASN A 76 7.29 -8.83 -1.88
C ASN A 76 6.28 -7.81 -1.33
N LEU A 77 4.99 -8.12 -1.41
CA LEU A 77 3.93 -7.31 -0.80
C LEU A 77 4.07 -7.30 0.72
N GLU A 78 4.27 -8.46 1.34
CA GLU A 78 4.46 -8.57 2.79
C GLU A 78 5.71 -7.80 3.25
N ALA A 79 6.84 -7.93 2.54
CA ALA A 79 8.05 -7.19 2.84
C ALA A 79 7.88 -5.67 2.67
N MET A 80 7.05 -5.21 1.73
CA MET A 80 6.76 -3.79 1.57
C MET A 80 5.98 -3.26 2.77
N PHE A 81 4.89 -3.92 3.15
CA PHE A 81 4.06 -3.48 4.28
C PHE A 81 4.83 -3.55 5.60
N ALA A 82 5.61 -4.62 5.83
CA ALA A 82 6.44 -4.73 7.03
C ALA A 82 7.48 -3.60 7.15
N ASP A 83 8.14 -3.21 6.04
CA ASP A 83 9.09 -2.08 6.09
C ASP A 83 8.38 -0.74 6.36
N ARG A 84 7.10 -0.58 5.99
CA ARG A 84 6.29 0.60 6.33
C ARG A 84 5.92 0.63 7.81
N ASP A 85 5.47 -0.49 8.35
CA ASP A 85 5.12 -0.61 9.77
C ASP A 85 6.34 -0.30 10.66
N VAL A 86 7.50 -0.91 10.36
CA VAL A 86 8.76 -0.63 11.07
C VAL A 86 9.13 0.86 11.01
N PHE A 87 8.82 1.55 9.91
CA PHE A 87 9.09 2.97 9.79
C PHE A 87 8.12 3.82 10.62
N VAL A 88 6.83 3.51 10.60
CA VAL A 88 5.82 4.20 11.43
C VAL A 88 6.14 4.02 12.91
N ASP A 89 6.44 2.79 13.34
CA ASP A 89 6.84 2.48 14.72
C ASP A 89 8.08 3.29 15.15
N ALA A 90 9.05 3.46 14.24
CA ALA A 90 10.24 4.25 14.52
C ALA A 90 9.94 5.74 14.68
N LEU A 91 9.00 6.30 13.90
CA LEU A 91 8.56 7.69 14.05
C LEU A 91 7.84 7.90 15.39
N GLU A 92 6.95 6.99 15.77
CA GLU A 92 6.23 7.07 17.04
C GLU A 92 7.17 6.91 18.24
N SER A 93 8.23 6.12 18.10
CA SER A 93 9.24 5.91 19.13
C SER A 93 10.20 7.11 19.30
N ASP A 94 10.54 7.82 18.21
CA ASP A 94 11.46 8.97 18.25
C ASP A 94 10.79 10.24 18.79
N ASP A 95 9.48 10.43 18.54
CA ASP A 95 8.67 11.50 19.15
C ASP A 95 8.51 11.34 20.68
N GLY A 96 8.77 10.13 21.21
CA GLY A 96 8.83 9.85 22.65
C GLY A 96 10.15 10.22 23.34
N SER A 97 11.24 10.46 22.60
CA SER A 97 12.58 10.66 23.19
C SER A 97 13.05 12.11 23.24
N ALA A 98 12.32 13.07 22.65
CA ALA A 98 12.73 14.47 22.57
C ALA A 98 12.25 15.37 23.73
N ARG A 99 11.62 14.82 24.79
CA ARG A 99 11.12 15.62 25.93
C ARG A 99 11.49 15.06 27.31
N VAL A 100 12.77 14.93 27.64
CA VAL A 100 13.25 15.11 29.03
C VAL A 100 14.77 15.17 29.04
N THR A 101 15.35 16.36 28.83
CA THR A 101 16.61 16.80 29.49
C THR A 101 16.82 18.29 29.21
N GLU A 102 15.97 19.16 29.77
CA GLU A 102 16.42 20.51 30.15
C GLU A 102 16.13 20.67 31.64
N SER A 103 17.11 20.29 32.44
CA SER A 103 17.25 20.69 33.84
C SER A 103 18.74 20.56 34.16
N ASP A 104 19.45 21.67 33.98
CA ASP A 104 20.60 22.02 34.82
C ASP A 104 20.48 23.51 35.18
#